data_AF-A0A940AKT8-F1
#
_entry.id   AF-A0A940AKT8-F1
#
_cell.length_a   1.000
_cell.length_b   1.000
_cell.length_c   1.000
_cell.angle_alpha   90.00
_cell.angle_beta   90.00
_cell.angle_gamma   90.00
#
_symmetry.space_group_name_H-M   'P 1'
#
loop_
_entity.id
_entity.type
_entity.pdbx_description
1 polymer ?
#
loop_
_entity_poly.entity_id
_entity_poly.type
_entity_poly.pdbx_seq_one_letter_code
_entity_poly.pdbx_strand_id
1 'polypeptide(L)'
;MSRNASPPRPLFQGQLDRFCAVYAVLNACRLIFSLRVQDAANIFADTLASLAASPEAFRAVLAQTTDYAFLVDDVTARCQARYPLHQHRPFPAEAGGTVSPEALWAALEEWLSRPGRTAIIHFQRFLIPGGPALVRHWTAARAVEGERLELYDCSIQENAVRSIPEFGFATDPQRIGQDRLLLVEPEHVRFLESAFG
;
A
#
# COMPACT_ATOMS: atom_id res chain seq x y z
N MET A 1 21.44 25.65 -32.75
CA MET A 1 20.31 25.39 -31.84
C MET A 1 20.63 24.16 -31.00
N SER A 2 21.26 24.34 -29.83
CA SER A 2 21.62 23.22 -28.95
C SER A 2 20.56 23.07 -27.86
N ARG A 3 19.99 21.87 -27.72
CA ARG A 3 18.94 21.56 -26.74
C ARG A 3 19.57 21.56 -25.34
N ASN A 4 19.26 22.58 -24.53
CA ASN A 4 19.37 22.49 -23.07
C ASN A 4 18.28 21.52 -22.59
N ALA A 5 18.56 20.23 -22.64
CA ALA A 5 17.75 19.25 -21.92
C ALA A 5 18.32 19.14 -20.50
N SER A 6 17.52 19.49 -19.50
CA SER A 6 17.85 19.24 -18.10
C SER A 6 18.18 17.75 -17.91
N PRO A 7 19.14 17.40 -17.02
CA PRO A 7 19.45 16.01 -16.76
C PRO A 7 18.20 15.24 -16.30
N PRO A 8 18.08 13.94 -16.64
CA PRO A 8 16.95 13.12 -16.21
C PRO A 8 16.88 13.11 -14.68
N ARG A 9 15.65 13.13 -14.16
CA ARG A 9 15.43 13.08 -12.70
C ARG A 9 15.96 11.75 -12.14
N PRO A 10 16.53 11.74 -10.93
CA PRO A 10 16.99 10.51 -10.29
C PRO A 10 15.83 9.53 -10.06
N LEU A 11 16.15 8.24 -10.06
CA LEU A 11 15.17 7.20 -9.77
C LEU A 11 14.93 7.11 -8.26
N PHE A 12 13.67 7.06 -7.85
CA PHE A 12 13.23 6.97 -6.46
C PHE A 12 12.95 5.52 -6.05
N GLN A 13 13.01 5.26 -4.74
CA GLN A 13 12.63 3.96 -4.14
C GLN A 13 11.26 3.49 -4.65
N GLY A 14 11.13 2.21 -4.98
CA GLY A 14 9.91 1.63 -5.56
C GLY A 14 9.80 1.75 -7.09
N GLN A 15 10.59 2.61 -7.76
CA GLN A 15 10.48 2.79 -9.22
C GLN A 15 11.08 1.63 -10.02
N LEU A 16 12.15 1.03 -9.51
CA LEU A 16 12.85 -0.08 -10.18
C LEU A 16 12.59 -1.43 -9.51
N ASP A 17 12.55 -1.45 -8.18
CA ASP A 17 12.53 -2.68 -7.40
C ASP A 17 11.14 -3.36 -7.44
N ARG A 18 10.04 -2.63 -7.70
CA ARG A 18 8.66 -3.14 -7.76
C ARG A 18 8.17 -3.81 -6.47
N PHE A 19 8.84 -3.56 -5.33
CA PHE A 19 8.53 -4.20 -4.04
C PHE A 19 7.71 -3.31 -3.09
N CYS A 20 6.84 -2.44 -3.61
CA CYS A 20 6.02 -1.54 -2.78
C CYS A 20 5.20 -2.27 -1.71
N ALA A 21 4.71 -3.47 -2.00
CA ALA A 21 4.02 -4.33 -1.02
C ALA A 21 4.90 -4.67 0.20
N VAL A 22 6.19 -4.95 -0.02
CA VAL A 22 7.13 -5.26 1.07
C VAL A 22 7.39 -4.00 1.89
N TYR A 23 7.64 -2.86 1.23
CA TYR A 23 7.85 -1.59 1.91
C TYR A 23 6.65 -1.18 2.75
N ALA A 24 5.42 -1.32 2.24
CA ALA A 24 4.20 -1.02 2.99
C ALA A 24 4.13 -1.76 4.32
N VAL A 25 4.41 -3.06 4.34
CA VAL A 25 4.40 -3.86 5.57
C VAL A 25 5.52 -3.44 6.54
N LEU A 26 6.75 -3.27 6.03
CA LEU A 26 7.89 -2.87 6.86
C LEU A 26 7.67 -1.48 7.47
N ASN A 27 7.08 -0.57 6.71
CA ASN A 27 6.76 0.78 7.17
C ASN A 27 5.60 0.80 8.16
N ALA A 28 4.58 -0.04 7.97
CA ALA A 28 3.55 -0.27 8.97
C ALA A 28 4.14 -0.80 10.29
N CYS A 29 5.05 -1.77 10.22
CA CYS A 29 5.78 -2.26 11.40
C CYS A 29 6.67 -1.19 12.01
N ARG A 30 7.20 -0.26 11.21
CA ARG A 30 7.97 0.89 11.70
C ARG A 30 7.09 1.89 12.44
N LEU A 31 5.85 2.12 12.00
CA LEU A 31 4.85 2.93 12.70
C LEU A 31 4.47 2.32 14.06
N ILE A 32 4.21 1.01 14.11
CA ILE A 32 3.74 0.36 15.34
C ILE A 32 4.89 0.09 16.33
N PHE A 33 6.02 -0.44 15.85
CA PHE A 33 7.08 -1.00 16.71
C PHE A 33 8.43 -0.28 16.60
N SER A 34 8.52 0.83 15.86
CA SER A 34 9.80 1.49 15.57
C SER A 34 10.83 0.53 14.95
N LEU A 35 10.38 -0.35 14.05
CA LEU A 35 11.20 -1.34 13.34
C LEU A 35 12.52 -0.72 12.84
N ARG A 36 13.65 -1.28 13.28
CA ARG A 36 14.98 -0.78 12.93
C ARG A 36 15.30 -1.11 11.48
N VAL A 37 16.15 -0.29 10.85
CA VAL A 37 16.54 -0.45 9.44
C VAL A 37 17.19 -1.82 9.20
N GLN A 38 18.04 -2.28 10.11
CA GLN A 38 18.69 -3.59 9.98
C GLN A 38 17.68 -4.75 10.01
N ASP A 39 16.69 -4.70 10.92
CA ASP A 39 15.67 -5.73 11.02
C ASP A 39 14.77 -5.75 9.77
N ALA A 40 14.40 -4.56 9.27
CA ALA A 40 13.68 -4.41 8.03
C ALA A 40 14.45 -4.97 6.83
N ALA A 41 15.76 -4.71 6.75
CA ALA A 41 16.64 -5.25 5.70
C ALA A 41 16.73 -6.78 5.75
N ASN A 42 16.79 -7.37 6.95
CA ASN A 42 16.80 -8.82 7.12
C ASN A 42 15.48 -9.45 6.65
N ILE A 43 14.33 -8.87 7.05
CA ILE A 43 13.01 -9.35 6.59
C ILE A 43 12.89 -9.23 5.07
N PHE A 44 13.32 -8.11 4.50
CA PHE A 44 13.33 -7.91 3.05
C PHE A 44 14.18 -8.95 2.33
N ALA A 45 15.40 -9.22 2.81
CA ALA A 45 16.28 -10.24 2.24
C ALA A 45 15.68 -11.65 2.33
N ASP A 46 15.09 -12.01 3.47
CA ASP A 46 14.40 -13.29 3.65
C ASP A 46 13.23 -13.44 2.67
N THR A 47 12.44 -12.39 2.49
CA THR A 47 11.32 -12.35 1.53
C THR A 47 11.83 -12.53 0.11
N LEU A 48 12.90 -11.84 -0.30
CA LEU A 48 13.48 -12.00 -1.63
C LEU A 48 14.01 -13.41 -1.88
N ALA A 49 14.72 -13.99 -0.91
CA ALA A 49 15.23 -15.35 -1.01
C ALA A 49 14.09 -16.37 -1.16
N SER A 50 13.02 -16.20 -0.39
CA SER A 50 11.82 -17.03 -0.47
C SER A 50 11.10 -16.88 -1.82
N LEU A 51 10.96 -15.65 -2.31
CA LEU A 51 10.30 -15.39 -3.59
C LEU A 51 11.11 -15.96 -4.76
N ALA A 52 12.44 -15.85 -4.72
CA ALA A 52 13.33 -16.39 -5.74
C ALA A 52 13.26 -17.93 -5.87
N ALA A 53 12.82 -18.63 -4.81
CA ALA A 53 12.57 -20.07 -4.87
C ALA A 53 11.34 -20.44 -5.73
N SER A 54 10.48 -19.48 -6.08
CA SER A 54 9.37 -19.63 -7.03
C SER A 54 9.59 -18.74 -8.26
N PRO A 55 10.20 -19.26 -9.35
CA PRO A 55 10.49 -18.48 -10.55
C PRO A 55 9.26 -17.82 -11.19
N GLU A 56 8.08 -18.45 -11.08
CA GLU A 56 6.82 -17.91 -11.59
C GLU A 56 6.36 -16.70 -10.78
N ALA A 57 6.28 -16.83 -9.44
CA ALA A 57 5.90 -15.74 -8.57
C ALA A 57 6.89 -14.57 -8.65
N PHE A 58 8.19 -14.88 -8.70
CA PHE A 58 9.24 -13.88 -8.86
C PHE A 58 9.09 -13.11 -10.17
N ARG A 59 8.84 -13.80 -11.30
CA ARG A 59 8.58 -13.14 -12.58
C ARG A 59 7.31 -12.29 -12.56
N ALA A 60 6.23 -12.78 -11.94
CA ALA A 60 4.98 -12.02 -11.85
C ALA A 60 5.14 -10.70 -11.07
N VAL A 61 5.91 -10.73 -9.97
CA VAL A 61 6.29 -9.54 -9.19
C VAL A 61 7.12 -8.57 -10.02
N LEU A 62 8.16 -9.05 -10.72
CA LEU A 62 9.01 -8.19 -11.55
C LEU A 62 8.27 -7.60 -12.76
N ALA A 63 7.33 -8.37 -13.34
CA ALA A 63 6.52 -7.96 -14.48
C ALA A 63 5.30 -7.11 -14.12
N GLN A 64 4.98 -6.93 -12.82
CA GLN A 64 3.78 -6.23 -12.34
C GLN A 64 2.46 -6.83 -12.85
N THR A 65 2.44 -8.16 -12.97
CA THR A 65 1.24 -8.91 -13.41
C THR A 65 0.48 -9.52 -12.24
N THR A 66 0.73 -9.04 -11.02
CA THR A 66 0.08 -9.48 -9.77
C THR A 66 -0.40 -8.25 -9.00
N ASP A 67 -1.38 -8.45 -8.13
CA ASP A 67 -1.81 -7.47 -7.12
C ASP A 67 -0.88 -7.44 -5.90
N TYR A 68 0.10 -8.33 -5.79
CA TYR A 68 1.04 -8.45 -4.67
C TYR A 68 0.39 -8.72 -3.29
N ALA A 69 -0.91 -9.06 -3.23
CA ALA A 69 -1.59 -9.32 -1.96
C ALA A 69 -0.93 -10.47 -1.19
N PHE A 70 -0.54 -11.54 -1.89
CA PHE A 70 0.21 -12.66 -1.31
C PHE A 70 1.53 -12.23 -0.65
N LEU A 71 2.20 -11.21 -1.22
CA LEU A 71 3.48 -10.71 -0.74
C LEU A 71 3.29 -9.87 0.52
N VAL A 72 2.22 -9.08 0.58
CA VAL A 72 1.81 -8.38 1.80
C VAL A 72 1.56 -9.38 2.92
N ASP A 73 0.79 -10.44 2.65
CA ASP A 73 0.49 -11.45 3.67
C ASP A 73 1.73 -12.25 4.11
N ASP A 74 2.63 -12.63 3.19
CA ASP A 74 3.90 -13.31 3.54
C ASP A 74 4.82 -12.44 4.40
N VAL A 75 5.01 -11.17 4.02
CA VAL A 75 5.85 -10.24 4.79
C VAL A 75 5.23 -9.95 6.15
N THR A 76 3.90 -9.82 6.24
CA THR A 76 3.23 -9.66 7.53
C THR A 76 3.47 -10.88 8.41
N ALA A 77 3.32 -12.10 7.89
CA ALA A 77 3.59 -13.32 8.66
C ALA A 77 5.04 -13.38 9.19
N ARG A 78 6.03 -12.92 8.40
CA ARG A 78 7.42 -12.79 8.86
C ARG A 78 7.61 -11.76 9.95
N CYS A 79 6.82 -10.68 9.93
CA CYS A 79 6.80 -9.69 10.99
C CYS A 79 6.12 -10.26 12.25
N GLN A 80 5.02 -11.00 12.12
CA GLN A 80 4.31 -11.66 13.23
C GLN A 80 5.18 -12.68 13.97
N ALA A 81 6.12 -13.34 13.28
CA ALA A 81 7.08 -14.24 13.91
C ALA A 81 8.09 -13.51 14.83
N ARG A 82 8.21 -12.19 14.72
CA ARG A 82 9.22 -11.36 15.41
C ARG A 82 8.60 -10.31 16.33
N TYR A 83 7.38 -9.90 16.02
CA TYR A 83 6.65 -8.83 16.69
C TYR A 83 5.24 -9.31 17.04
N PRO A 84 4.68 -8.81 18.15
CA PRO A 84 3.31 -9.08 18.59
C PRO A 84 2.31 -8.35 17.67
N LEU A 85 2.22 -8.74 16.40
CA LEU A 85 1.43 -8.05 15.37
C LEU A 85 0.16 -8.83 15.06
N HIS A 86 -0.99 -8.16 15.11
CA HIS A 86 -2.24 -8.72 14.60
C HIS A 86 -2.60 -8.09 13.27
N GLN A 87 -3.10 -8.92 12.36
CA GLN A 87 -3.63 -8.52 11.06
C GLN A 87 -5.11 -8.87 10.99
N HIS A 88 -5.91 -7.90 10.55
CA HIS A 88 -7.33 -8.04 10.27
C HIS A 88 -7.60 -7.73 8.80
N ARG A 89 -8.58 -8.42 8.20
CA ARG A 89 -9.09 -8.16 6.86
C ARG A 89 -10.53 -7.65 6.99
N PRO A 90 -10.75 -6.33 7.03
CA PRO A 90 -12.08 -5.78 7.31
C PRO A 90 -13.09 -6.09 6.18
N PHE A 91 -12.62 -6.34 4.96
CA PHE A 91 -13.46 -6.56 3.78
C PHE A 91 -13.01 -7.81 3.00
N PRO A 92 -13.23 -9.03 3.49
CA PRO A 92 -12.82 -10.23 2.78
C PRO A 92 -13.56 -10.37 1.44
N ALA A 93 -12.87 -10.80 0.39
CA ALA A 93 -13.44 -10.92 -0.96
C ALA A 93 -14.64 -11.90 -1.00
N GLU A 94 -14.65 -12.87 -0.10
CA GLU A 94 -15.71 -13.89 0.04
C GLU A 94 -17.01 -13.33 0.64
N ALA A 95 -17.01 -12.10 1.17
CA ALA A 95 -18.20 -11.49 1.77
C ALA A 95 -19.30 -11.12 0.75
N GLY A 96 -19.01 -11.17 -0.55
CA GLY A 96 -20.01 -11.05 -1.63
C GLY A 96 -20.71 -9.69 -1.75
N GLY A 97 -20.27 -8.68 -1.00
CA GLY A 97 -20.84 -7.33 -1.00
C GLY A 97 -19.89 -6.27 -1.56
N THR A 98 -20.42 -5.31 -2.31
CA THR A 98 -19.67 -4.12 -2.73
C THR A 98 -19.53 -3.16 -1.55
N VAL A 99 -18.30 -2.89 -1.13
CA VAL A 99 -18.01 -1.90 -0.07
C VAL A 99 -18.01 -0.51 -0.70
N SER A 100 -18.81 0.41 -0.17
CA SER A 100 -18.84 1.79 -0.66
C SER A 100 -17.62 2.59 -0.19
N PRO A 101 -17.23 3.68 -0.88
CA PRO A 101 -16.16 4.56 -0.41
C PRO A 101 -16.38 5.09 1.00
N GLU A 102 -17.62 5.43 1.35
CA GLU A 102 -18.01 5.94 2.66
C GLU A 102 -17.85 4.88 3.75
N ALA A 103 -18.21 3.62 3.46
CA ALA A 103 -18.03 2.51 4.39
C ALA A 103 -16.56 2.16 4.61
N LEU A 104 -15.75 2.18 3.55
CA LEU A 104 -14.29 2.01 3.66
C LEU A 104 -13.66 3.15 4.46
N TRP A 105 -14.06 4.40 4.20
CA TRP A 105 -13.57 5.55 4.92
C TRP A 105 -13.89 5.48 6.42
N ALA A 106 -15.16 5.23 6.77
CA ALA A 106 -15.58 5.12 8.17
C ALA A 106 -14.81 4.03 8.92
N ALA A 107 -14.55 2.87 8.28
CA ALA A 107 -13.75 1.82 8.88
C ALA A 107 -12.29 2.22 9.08
N LEU A 108 -11.68 2.93 8.13
CA LEU A 108 -10.31 3.46 8.25
C LEU A 108 -10.21 4.51 9.36
N GLU A 109 -11.16 5.44 9.41
CA GLU A 109 -11.24 6.48 10.43
C GLU A 109 -11.39 5.87 11.83
N GLU A 110 -12.36 4.96 12.01
CA GLU A 110 -12.54 4.26 13.29
C GLU A 110 -11.27 3.49 13.69
N TRP A 111 -10.68 2.74 12.75
CA TRP A 111 -9.50 1.93 13.03
C TRP A 111 -8.28 2.75 13.42
N LEU A 112 -7.96 3.79 12.63
CA LEU A 112 -6.78 4.63 12.79
C LEU A 112 -6.93 5.66 13.91
N SER A 113 -8.12 5.81 14.50
CA SER A 113 -8.34 6.67 15.67
C SER A 113 -7.62 6.19 16.94
N ARG A 114 -7.20 4.92 16.99
CA ARG A 114 -6.57 4.32 18.18
C ARG A 114 -5.04 4.24 18.05
N PRO A 115 -4.29 4.47 19.13
CA PRO A 115 -2.84 4.33 19.11
C PRO A 115 -2.40 2.90 18.84
N GLY A 116 -1.19 2.74 18.29
CA GLY A 116 -0.62 1.41 18.00
C GLY A 116 -1.27 0.68 16.82
N ARG A 117 -2.08 1.39 16.01
CA ARG A 117 -2.74 0.88 14.82
C ARG A 117 -2.25 1.58 13.56
N THR A 118 -2.28 0.85 12.45
CA THR A 118 -2.05 1.36 11.10
C THR A 118 -2.86 0.52 10.11
N ALA A 119 -2.93 0.96 8.86
CA ALA A 119 -3.55 0.20 7.80
C ALA A 119 -2.59 0.09 6.61
N ILE A 120 -2.64 -1.04 5.92
CA ILE A 120 -2.02 -1.20 4.60
C ILE A 120 -3.14 -1.13 3.58
N ILE A 121 -2.95 -0.31 2.55
CA ILE A 121 -3.90 -0.16 1.46
C ILE A 121 -3.21 -0.40 0.12
N HIS A 122 -3.95 -0.97 -0.81
CA HIS A 122 -3.59 -0.97 -2.22
C HIS A 122 -4.45 0.07 -2.94
N PHE A 123 -3.81 0.95 -3.70
CA PHE A 123 -4.52 1.88 -4.57
C PHE A 123 -3.98 1.87 -5.98
N GLN A 124 -4.87 2.19 -6.92
CA GLN A 124 -4.53 2.47 -8.29
C GLN A 124 -4.81 3.94 -8.58
N ARG A 125 -3.95 4.60 -9.35
CA ARG A 125 -4.13 6.00 -9.77
C ARG A 125 -4.28 6.09 -11.28
N PHE A 126 -5.27 6.84 -11.71
CA PHE A 126 -5.59 7.09 -13.11
C PHE A 126 -5.30 8.55 -13.47
N LEU A 127 -5.04 8.82 -14.76
CA LEU A 127 -4.95 10.19 -15.28
C LEU A 127 -6.28 10.69 -15.82
N ILE A 128 -7.05 9.78 -16.42
CA ILE A 128 -8.37 10.03 -16.98
C ILE A 128 -9.27 8.84 -16.70
N PRO A 129 -10.59 9.03 -16.56
CA PRO A 129 -11.54 7.93 -16.45
C PRO A 129 -11.47 7.00 -17.67
N GLY A 130 -11.54 5.70 -17.44
CA GLY A 130 -11.46 4.67 -18.50
C GLY A 130 -10.07 4.44 -19.10
N GLY A 131 -9.05 5.20 -18.69
CA GLY A 131 -7.66 4.96 -19.07
C GLY A 131 -7.00 3.84 -18.25
N PRO A 132 -5.78 3.39 -18.64
CA PRO A 132 -5.01 2.46 -17.82
C PRO A 132 -4.55 3.13 -16.52
N ALA A 133 -4.40 2.34 -15.45
CA ALA A 133 -3.79 2.81 -14.21
C ALA A 133 -2.34 3.24 -14.47
N LEU A 134 -2.01 4.48 -14.10
CA LEU A 134 -0.66 5.03 -14.14
C LEU A 134 0.21 4.45 -13.03
N VAL A 135 -0.40 4.23 -11.87
CA VAL A 135 0.26 3.72 -10.67
C VAL A 135 -0.61 2.62 -10.08
N ARG A 136 0.02 1.52 -9.66
CA ARG A 136 -0.54 0.49 -8.79
C ARG A 136 0.41 0.39 -7.61
N HIS A 137 -0.08 0.65 -6.40
CA HIS A 137 0.80 0.90 -5.27
C HIS A 137 0.20 0.42 -3.96
N TRP A 138 1.03 -0.27 -3.19
CA TRP A 138 0.80 -0.57 -1.79
C TRP A 138 1.47 0.47 -0.91
N THR A 139 0.79 0.88 0.14
CA THR A 139 1.29 1.88 1.08
C THR A 139 0.74 1.64 2.49
N ALA A 140 1.47 2.09 3.50
CA ALA A 140 0.98 2.20 4.86
C ALA A 140 0.27 3.56 5.08
N ALA A 141 -0.90 3.53 5.70
CA ALA A 141 -1.62 4.71 6.16
C ALA A 141 -1.40 4.94 7.66
N ARG A 142 -1.05 6.17 8.04
CA ARG A 142 -0.67 6.52 9.42
C ARG A 142 -1.84 7.06 10.25
N ALA A 143 -2.73 7.83 9.63
CA ALA A 143 -3.80 8.53 10.33
C ALA A 143 -4.88 9.00 9.36
N VAL A 144 -6.05 9.33 9.89
CA VAL A 144 -7.01 10.22 9.24
C VAL A 144 -6.90 11.58 9.92
N GLU A 145 -6.55 12.63 9.16
CA GLU A 145 -6.42 14.00 9.64
C GLU A 145 -7.42 14.89 8.89
N GLY A 146 -8.55 15.22 9.54
CA GLY A 146 -9.67 15.88 8.88
C GLY A 146 -10.22 14.99 7.75
N GLU A 147 -10.40 15.56 6.56
CA GLU A 147 -10.94 14.85 5.38
C GLU A 147 -9.85 14.12 4.56
N ARG A 148 -8.73 13.74 5.19
CA ARG A 148 -7.56 13.15 4.51
C ARG A 148 -7.01 11.92 5.22
N LEU A 149 -6.87 10.82 4.47
CA LEU A 149 -6.11 9.65 4.88
C LEU A 149 -4.64 9.90 4.57
N GLU A 150 -3.83 10.02 5.62
CA GLU A 150 -2.41 10.34 5.52
C GLU A 150 -1.60 9.06 5.26
N LEU A 151 -0.81 9.07 4.18
CA LEU A 151 0.02 7.95 3.77
C LEU A 151 1.46 8.15 4.27
N TYR A 152 2.14 7.07 4.61
CA TYR A 152 3.42 7.12 5.30
C TYR A 152 4.63 6.86 4.40
N ASP A 153 4.52 5.94 3.44
CA ASP A 153 5.66 5.46 2.64
C ASP A 153 5.57 5.78 1.15
N CYS A 154 4.84 6.84 0.83
CA CYS A 154 4.68 7.30 -0.54
C CYS A 154 5.97 7.92 -1.08
N SER A 155 6.23 7.68 -2.36
CA SER A 155 7.43 8.10 -3.07
C SER A 155 7.76 9.60 -2.86
N ILE A 156 9.05 9.96 -2.81
CA ILE A 156 9.49 11.38 -2.73
C ILE A 156 9.22 12.13 -4.05
N GLN A 157 8.70 11.44 -5.07
CA GLN A 157 8.31 12.03 -6.35
C GLN A 157 7.35 13.22 -6.19
N GLU A 158 7.52 14.21 -7.06
CA GLU A 158 6.71 15.43 -7.12
C GLU A 158 5.21 15.14 -7.27
N ASN A 159 4.86 14.04 -7.95
CA ASN A 159 3.46 13.63 -8.20
C ASN A 159 3.02 12.43 -7.35
N ALA A 160 3.72 12.14 -6.26
CA ALA A 160 3.33 11.07 -5.36
C ALA A 160 2.03 11.42 -4.62
N VAL A 161 1.15 10.43 -4.52
CA VAL A 161 -0.04 10.53 -3.66
C VAL A 161 0.47 10.43 -2.24
N ARG A 162 0.44 11.52 -1.45
CA ARG A 162 0.86 11.50 -0.03
C ARG A 162 -0.32 11.36 0.94
N SER A 163 -1.52 11.53 0.43
CA SER A 163 -2.75 11.47 1.19
C SER A 163 -3.92 11.23 0.24
N ILE A 164 -4.96 10.54 0.69
CA ILE A 164 -6.18 10.29 -0.08
C ILE A 164 -7.32 11.12 0.54
N PRO A 165 -7.98 12.02 -0.21
CA PRO A 165 -9.17 12.74 0.28
C PRO A 165 -10.36 11.80 0.48
N GLU A 166 -11.21 12.06 1.48
CA GLU A 166 -12.41 11.27 1.82
C GLU A 166 -13.28 10.93 0.60
N PHE A 167 -13.58 11.92 -0.23
CA PHE A 167 -14.41 11.75 -1.42
C PHE A 167 -13.60 11.62 -2.72
N GLY A 168 -12.27 11.49 -2.62
CA GLY A 168 -11.33 11.52 -3.74
C GLY A 168 -11.02 10.16 -4.36
N PHE A 169 -11.67 9.09 -3.91
CA PHE A 169 -11.45 7.74 -4.41
C PHE A 169 -12.76 7.00 -4.68
N ALA A 170 -12.66 5.96 -5.51
CA ALA A 170 -13.68 4.96 -5.73
C ALA A 170 -13.23 3.61 -5.15
N THR A 171 -14.19 2.73 -4.89
CA THR A 171 -13.97 1.32 -4.52
C THR A 171 -14.39 0.35 -5.62
N ASP A 172 -14.94 0.88 -6.72
CA ASP A 172 -15.37 0.14 -7.90
C ASP A 172 -14.74 0.80 -9.14
N PRO A 173 -14.03 0.04 -10.00
CA PRO A 173 -13.45 0.57 -11.24
C PRO A 173 -14.46 1.31 -12.13
N GLN A 174 -15.73 0.91 -12.14
CA GLN A 174 -16.78 1.55 -12.94
C GLN A 174 -17.18 2.94 -12.42
N ARG A 175 -16.81 3.25 -11.17
CA ARG A 175 -17.11 4.53 -10.49
C ARG A 175 -15.95 5.54 -10.59
N ILE A 176 -14.87 5.19 -11.29
CA ILE A 176 -13.76 6.12 -11.57
C ILE A 176 -14.28 7.27 -12.45
N GLY A 177 -14.05 8.49 -12.00
CA GLY A 177 -14.58 9.72 -12.60
C GLY A 177 -13.58 10.86 -12.54
N GLN A 178 -13.92 12.00 -13.13
CA GLN A 178 -13.03 13.17 -13.18
C GLN A 178 -12.61 13.64 -11.78
N ASP A 179 -13.49 13.51 -10.79
CA ASP A 179 -13.24 13.90 -9.40
C ASP A 179 -12.72 12.73 -8.52
N ARG A 180 -12.66 11.51 -9.07
CA ARG A 180 -12.28 10.27 -8.37
C ARG A 180 -11.35 9.44 -9.25
N LEU A 181 -10.09 9.86 -9.31
CA LEU A 181 -9.03 9.22 -10.10
C LEU A 181 -8.19 8.21 -9.30
N LEU A 182 -8.62 7.88 -8.08
CA LEU A 182 -8.03 6.84 -7.27
C LEU A 182 -9.03 5.69 -7.12
N LEU A 183 -8.55 4.46 -7.27
CA LEU A 183 -9.27 3.25 -6.88
C LEU A 183 -8.59 2.71 -5.64
N VAL A 184 -9.32 2.50 -4.55
CA VAL A 184 -8.84 1.75 -3.38
C VAL A 184 -9.64 0.46 -3.33
N GLU A 185 -8.96 -0.68 -3.36
CA GLU A 185 -9.59 -2.00 -3.40
C GLU A 185 -9.83 -2.50 -1.97
N PRO A 186 -11.08 -2.54 -1.48
CA PRO A 186 -11.39 -2.88 -0.09
C PRO A 186 -10.83 -4.25 0.34
N GLU A 187 -10.85 -5.23 -0.55
CA GLU A 187 -10.33 -6.59 -0.33
C GLU A 187 -8.83 -6.65 -0.07
N HIS A 188 -8.10 -5.63 -0.51
CA HIS A 188 -6.67 -5.50 -0.31
C HIS A 188 -6.31 -4.72 0.97
N VAL A 189 -7.29 -4.15 1.67
CA VAL A 189 -7.04 -3.46 2.94
C VAL A 189 -6.62 -4.47 4.02
N ARG A 190 -5.56 -4.13 4.76
CA ARG A 190 -5.16 -4.84 5.98
C ARG A 190 -5.12 -3.85 7.14
N PHE A 191 -5.75 -4.22 8.23
CA PHE A 191 -5.70 -3.49 9.50
C PHE A 191 -4.67 -4.15 10.39
N LEU A 192 -3.70 -3.38 10.86
CA LEU A 192 -2.60 -3.87 11.67
C LEU A 192 -2.59 -3.20 13.03
N GLU A 193 -2.37 -3.99 14.09
CA GLU A 193 -2.23 -3.48 15.46
C GLU A 193 -1.18 -4.25 16.25
N SER A 194 -0.65 -3.60 17.29
CA SER A 194 0.10 -4.28 18.34
C SER A 194 -0.84 -5.13 19.20
N ALA A 195 -0.45 -6.36 19.51
CA ALA A 195 -1.14 -7.25 20.45
C ALA A 195 -1.06 -6.77 21.91
N PHE A 196 -0.29 -5.71 22.19
CA PHE A 196 -0.19 -5.07 23.49
C PHE A 196 -1.02 -3.78 23.60
N GLY A 197 -1.87 -3.51 22.60
CA GLY A 197 -2.79 -2.36 22.56
C GLY A 197 -4.02 -2.51 23.41
#